data_AF-A0AAD0RQJ7-F1
#
_entry.id   AF-A0AAD0RQJ7-F1
#
_cell.length_a   1.000
_cell.length_b   1.000
_cell.length_c   1.000
_cell.angle_alpha   90.00
_cell.angle_beta   90.00
_cell.angle_gamma   90.00
#
_symmetry.space_group_name_H-M   'P 1'
#
loop_
_entity.id
_entity.type
_entity.pdbx_description
1 polymer ?
#
loop_
_entity_poly.entity_id
_entity_poly.type
_entity_poly.pdbx_seq_one_letter_code
_entity_poly.pdbx_strand_id
1 'polypeptide(L)'
;MSLILPRRRRYKLAAIEQQEILLPFVRYTPERDYPHYWQMPETSEDFDAMCAYGRECAAHLLQWLKDNRYYVGCGLLGRVARDISFDDREQRGYWIGFFNYLEQMLFLGAQQVKVYRHVDSQHQMHAGKTRRRQLEERFSRIGR
;
A
#
# COMPACT_ATOMS: atom_id res chain seq x y z
N MET A 1 -15.37 -2.07 -24.38
CA MET A 1 -15.39 -3.44 -23.79
C MET A 1 -15.55 -3.29 -22.28
N SER A 2 -16.31 -4.15 -21.61
CA SER A 2 -16.50 -4.07 -20.15
C SER A 2 -15.27 -4.62 -19.41
N LEU A 3 -14.73 -3.86 -18.45
CA LEU A 3 -13.60 -4.28 -17.64
C LEU A 3 -13.97 -5.48 -16.76
N ILE A 4 -13.17 -6.56 -16.84
CA ILE A 4 -13.35 -7.74 -15.99
C ILE A 4 -12.67 -7.49 -14.65
N LEU A 5 -13.43 -7.52 -13.57
CA LEU A 5 -12.88 -7.32 -12.22
C LEU A 5 -11.96 -8.49 -11.82
N PRO A 6 -10.84 -8.21 -11.11
CA PRO A 6 -9.95 -9.26 -10.65
C PRO A 6 -10.63 -10.23 -9.69
N ARG A 7 -10.20 -11.51 -9.71
CA ARG A 7 -10.72 -12.52 -8.77
C ARG A 7 -10.16 -12.29 -7.36
N ARG A 8 -11.06 -12.09 -6.41
CA ARG A 8 -10.76 -11.99 -4.97
C ARG A 8 -9.99 -13.21 -4.46
N ARG A 9 -9.04 -12.97 -3.55
CA ARG A 9 -8.19 -14.01 -2.96
C ARG A 9 -7.68 -13.63 -1.58
N ARG A 10 -7.13 -14.61 -0.87
CA ARG A 10 -6.29 -14.40 0.32
C ARG A 10 -4.81 -14.35 -0.06
N TYR A 11 -4.02 -13.67 0.77
CA TYR A 11 -2.59 -13.44 0.55
C TYR A 11 -1.79 -14.02 1.73
N LYS A 12 -1.57 -15.34 1.75
CA LYS A 12 -0.94 -16.06 2.89
C LYS A 12 0.30 -16.89 2.52
N LEU A 13 1.09 -16.48 1.51
CA LEU A 13 2.27 -17.25 1.07
C LEU A 13 3.49 -17.01 1.97
N ALA A 14 4.52 -17.86 1.86
CA ALA A 14 5.68 -17.84 2.75
C ALA A 14 6.63 -16.63 2.57
N ALA A 15 6.71 -16.05 1.37
CA ALA A 15 7.58 -14.89 1.06
C ALA A 15 6.77 -13.70 0.53
N ILE A 16 7.10 -12.48 0.97
CA ILE A 16 6.30 -11.25 0.77
C ILE A 16 6.36 -10.77 -0.67
N GLU A 17 7.56 -10.79 -1.25
CA GLU A 17 7.83 -10.33 -2.61
C GLU A 17 6.99 -11.15 -3.59
N GLN A 18 6.81 -12.44 -3.29
CA GLN A 18 5.93 -13.35 -4.03
C GLN A 18 4.45 -13.09 -3.80
N GLN A 19 4.08 -12.36 -2.75
CA GLN A 19 2.68 -11.99 -2.48
C GLN A 19 2.28 -10.65 -3.09
N GLU A 20 3.16 -9.66 -3.10
CA GLU A 20 2.86 -8.35 -3.69
C GLU A 20 2.56 -8.48 -5.19
N ILE A 21 3.26 -9.38 -5.90
CA ILE A 21 3.00 -9.69 -7.32
C ILE A 21 1.62 -10.33 -7.59
N LEU A 22 0.93 -10.79 -6.54
CA LEU A 22 -0.43 -11.34 -6.65
C LEU A 22 -1.49 -10.25 -6.57
N LEU A 23 -1.12 -9.00 -6.27
CA LEU A 23 -2.00 -7.87 -6.40
C LEU A 23 -2.31 -7.66 -7.89
N PRO A 24 -3.58 -7.42 -8.26
CA PRO A 24 -4.00 -7.46 -9.65
C PRO A 24 -3.39 -6.36 -10.53
N PHE A 25 -2.83 -5.32 -9.91
CA PHE A 25 -2.19 -4.16 -10.53
C PHE A 25 -0.67 -4.15 -10.37
N VAL A 26 -0.05 -5.25 -9.89
CA VAL A 26 1.41 -5.38 -9.77
C VAL A 26 1.93 -6.33 -10.83
N ARG A 27 2.96 -5.93 -11.60
CA ARG A 27 3.60 -6.78 -12.62
C ARG A 27 5.11 -6.56 -12.66
N TYR A 28 5.87 -7.58 -13.00
CA TYR A 28 7.25 -7.39 -13.46
C TYR A 28 7.22 -6.88 -14.89
N THR A 29 7.99 -5.82 -15.16
CA THR A 29 8.21 -5.34 -16.52
C THR A 29 9.70 -5.51 -16.85
N PRO A 30 10.07 -5.84 -18.10
CA PRO A 30 11.47 -6.09 -18.48
C PRO A 30 12.43 -4.94 -18.21
N GLU A 31 11.92 -3.71 -18.09
CA GLU A 31 12.70 -2.47 -17.95
C GLU A 31 13.11 -2.16 -16.50
N ARG A 32 12.73 -3.01 -15.52
CA ARG A 32 12.94 -2.73 -14.10
C ARG A 32 13.39 -3.97 -13.32
N ASP A 33 14.32 -3.77 -12.39
CA ASP A 33 14.77 -4.79 -11.43
C ASP A 33 13.77 -5.00 -10.26
N TYR A 34 12.64 -4.29 -10.26
CA TYR A 34 11.58 -4.38 -9.26
C TYR A 34 10.19 -4.32 -9.94
N PRO A 35 9.14 -4.87 -9.31
CA PRO A 35 7.79 -4.83 -9.87
C PRO A 35 7.28 -3.39 -10.10
N HIS A 36 6.51 -3.19 -11.16
CA HIS A 36 5.66 -2.02 -11.35
C HIS A 36 4.38 -2.19 -10.54
N TYR A 37 4.05 -1.23 -9.67
CA TYR A 37 2.95 -1.28 -8.71
C TYR A 37 1.66 -0.59 -9.19
N TRP A 38 1.61 -0.23 -10.47
CA TRP A 38 0.42 0.33 -11.10
C TRP A 38 0.29 -0.07 -12.57
N GLN A 39 -0.15 -1.29 -12.82
CA GLN A 39 -0.41 -1.82 -14.16
C GLN A 39 -1.89 -2.13 -14.30
N MET A 40 -2.62 -1.13 -14.79
CA MET A 40 -4.07 -1.23 -15.01
C MET A 40 -4.38 -1.81 -16.39
N PRO A 41 -5.58 -2.38 -16.60
CA PRO A 41 -6.04 -2.73 -17.94
C PRO A 41 -6.07 -1.51 -18.87
N GLU A 42 -6.17 -1.76 -20.17
CA GLU A 42 -6.39 -0.71 -21.17
C GLU A 42 -7.56 0.20 -20.75
N THR A 43 -7.44 1.48 -21.11
CA THR A 43 -8.43 2.50 -20.78
C THR A 43 -9.77 2.14 -21.44
N SER A 44 -10.85 2.49 -20.75
CA SER A 44 -12.21 2.32 -21.24
C SER A 44 -12.88 3.68 -21.31
N GLU A 45 -13.78 3.88 -22.28
CA GLU A 45 -14.63 5.08 -22.32
C GLU A 45 -15.61 5.12 -21.14
N ASP A 46 -15.85 3.97 -20.49
CA ASP A 46 -16.68 3.85 -19.30
C ASP A 46 -15.88 4.21 -18.03
N PHE A 47 -16.03 5.48 -17.63
CA PHE A 47 -15.42 6.04 -16.42
C PHE A 47 -15.83 5.31 -15.13
N ASP A 48 -17.10 4.90 -15.03
CA ASP A 48 -17.62 4.25 -13.82
C ASP A 48 -17.10 2.82 -13.69
N ALA A 49 -16.93 2.11 -14.81
CA ALA A 49 -16.25 0.82 -14.84
C ALA A 49 -14.77 0.94 -14.42
N MET A 50 -14.05 1.98 -14.88
CA MET A 50 -12.68 2.23 -14.43
C MET A 50 -12.62 2.52 -12.93
N CYS A 51 -13.55 3.34 -12.42
CA CYS A 51 -13.68 3.58 -10.98
C CYS A 51 -13.96 2.29 -10.20
N ALA A 52 -14.86 1.43 -10.70
CA ALA A 52 -15.17 0.15 -10.09
C ALA A 52 -13.95 -0.78 -10.02
N TYR A 53 -13.17 -0.84 -11.11
CA TYR A 53 -11.93 -1.60 -11.14
C TYR A 53 -10.91 -1.06 -10.13
N GLY A 54 -10.74 0.26 -10.06
CA GLY A 54 -9.90 0.93 -9.06
C GLY A 54 -10.30 0.58 -7.62
N ARG A 55 -11.61 0.60 -7.31
CA ARG A 55 -12.13 0.19 -5.99
C ARG A 55 -11.79 -1.27 -5.67
N GLU A 56 -11.96 -2.18 -6.63
CA GLU A 56 -11.63 -3.60 -6.44
C GLU A 56 -10.11 -3.78 -6.19
N CYS A 57 -9.26 -3.07 -6.92
CA CYS A 57 -7.82 -3.03 -6.66
C CYS A 57 -7.49 -2.54 -5.24
N ALA A 58 -8.13 -1.47 -4.76
CA ALA A 58 -7.94 -1.00 -3.39
C ALA A 58 -8.40 -2.04 -2.35
N ALA A 59 -9.50 -2.76 -2.61
CA ALA A 59 -9.95 -3.86 -1.77
C ALA A 59 -8.91 -5.00 -1.71
N HIS A 60 -8.28 -5.32 -2.83
CA HIS A 60 -7.18 -6.28 -2.88
C HIS A 60 -5.97 -5.83 -2.05
N LEU A 61 -5.57 -4.56 -2.12
CA LEU A 61 -4.51 -3.99 -1.28
C LEU A 61 -4.84 -4.12 0.21
N LEU A 62 -6.06 -3.76 0.62
CA LEU A 62 -6.49 -3.84 2.02
C LEU A 62 -6.55 -5.27 2.53
N GLN A 63 -7.06 -6.21 1.71
CA GLN A 63 -7.05 -7.63 2.05
C GLN A 63 -5.62 -8.17 2.18
N TRP A 64 -4.70 -7.72 1.32
CA TRP A 64 -3.28 -8.05 1.43
C TRP A 64 -2.69 -7.56 2.75
N LEU A 65 -2.94 -6.30 3.14
CA LEU A 65 -2.47 -5.73 4.41
C LEU A 65 -3.04 -6.48 5.62
N LYS A 66 -4.31 -6.89 5.54
CA LYS A 66 -4.98 -7.69 6.57
C LYS A 66 -4.31 -9.06 6.75
N ASP A 67 -3.96 -9.73 5.66
CA ASP A 67 -3.30 -11.03 5.72
C ASP A 67 -1.79 -10.92 6.06
N ASN A 68 -1.17 -9.75 5.86
CA ASN A 68 0.27 -9.50 6.00
C ASN A 68 0.61 -8.38 7.01
N ARG A 69 0.02 -8.44 8.22
CA ARG A 69 0.06 -7.37 9.24
C ARG A 69 1.45 -6.82 9.60
N TYR A 70 2.49 -7.66 9.54
CA TYR A 70 3.86 -7.26 9.91
C TYR A 70 4.50 -6.28 8.93
N TYR A 71 3.91 -6.12 7.74
CA TYR A 71 4.41 -5.29 6.65
C TYR A 71 3.60 -3.99 6.49
N VAL A 72 2.59 -3.78 7.33
CA VAL A 72 1.89 -2.50 7.41
C VAL A 72 2.89 -1.42 7.83
N GLY A 73 2.96 -0.33 7.05
CA GLY A 73 3.93 0.74 7.26
C GLY A 73 5.26 0.59 6.51
N CYS A 74 5.47 -0.50 5.75
CA CYS A 74 6.69 -0.72 4.96
C CYS A 74 6.68 -0.07 3.55
N GLY A 75 5.82 0.94 3.34
CA GLY A 75 5.85 1.78 2.14
C GLY A 75 5.15 1.23 0.89
N LEU A 76 4.36 0.15 0.98
CA LEU A 76 3.65 -0.42 -0.17
C LEU A 76 2.77 0.60 -0.90
N LEU A 77 1.95 1.38 -0.18
CA LEU A 77 1.11 2.43 -0.78
C LEU A 77 1.95 3.53 -1.46
N GLY A 78 3.14 3.82 -0.93
CA GLY A 78 4.09 4.75 -1.56
C GLY A 78 4.66 4.20 -2.87
N ARG A 79 4.95 2.90 -2.94
CA ARG A 79 5.37 2.23 -4.19
C ARG A 79 4.27 2.27 -5.25
N VAL A 80 3.01 2.05 -4.84
CA VAL A 80 1.84 2.20 -5.71
C VAL A 80 1.76 3.64 -6.24
N ALA A 81 1.74 4.64 -5.36
CA ALA A 81 1.61 6.04 -5.76
C ALA A 81 2.74 6.52 -6.67
N ARG A 82 3.98 6.04 -6.46
CA ARG A 82 5.14 6.33 -7.31
C ARG A 82 4.95 5.88 -8.77
N ASP A 83 4.24 4.78 -8.97
CA ASP A 83 4.05 4.17 -10.29
C ASP A 83 2.78 4.67 -10.99
N ILE A 84 1.97 5.51 -10.33
CA ILE A 84 0.81 6.19 -10.95
C ILE A 84 1.30 7.41 -11.74
N SER A 85 0.91 7.50 -13.02
CA SER A 85 0.98 8.76 -13.76
C SER A 85 -0.27 9.59 -13.49
N PHE A 86 -0.18 10.58 -12.60
CA PHE A 86 -1.32 11.44 -12.25
C PHE A 86 -1.70 12.42 -13.37
N ASP A 87 -0.81 12.67 -14.32
CA ASP A 87 -1.07 13.50 -15.50
C ASP A 87 -1.85 12.76 -16.60
N ASP A 88 -1.87 11.42 -16.55
CA ASP A 88 -2.66 10.59 -17.47
C ASP A 88 -4.15 10.66 -17.13
N ARG A 89 -4.87 11.51 -17.87
CA ARG A 89 -6.30 11.71 -17.70
C ARG A 89 -7.14 10.55 -18.21
N GLU A 90 -6.63 9.73 -19.12
CA GLU A 90 -7.37 8.59 -19.67
C GLU A 90 -7.52 7.49 -18.62
N GLN A 91 -6.48 7.30 -17.79
CA GLN A 91 -6.50 6.34 -16.69
C GLN A 91 -7.10 6.88 -15.38
N ARG A 92 -7.61 8.12 -15.37
CA ARG A 92 -7.99 8.79 -14.11
C ARG A 92 -9.07 8.08 -13.30
N GLY A 93 -9.98 7.37 -13.99
CA GLY A 93 -11.03 6.59 -13.32
C GLY A 93 -10.45 5.54 -12.36
N TYR A 94 -9.34 4.89 -12.74
CA TYR A 94 -8.70 3.87 -11.91
C TYR A 94 -8.17 4.44 -10.60
N TRP A 95 -7.37 5.51 -10.64
CA TRP A 95 -6.77 6.06 -9.42
C TRP A 95 -7.79 6.82 -8.56
N ILE A 96 -8.79 7.48 -9.17
CA ILE A 96 -9.90 8.09 -8.42
C ILE A 96 -10.66 7.00 -7.65
N GLY A 97 -11.09 5.93 -8.32
CA GLY A 97 -11.81 4.83 -7.68
C GLY A 97 -10.99 4.16 -6.57
N PHE A 98 -9.70 3.96 -6.82
CA PHE A 98 -8.76 3.37 -5.86
C PHE A 98 -8.63 4.21 -4.58
N PHE A 99 -8.29 5.50 -4.71
CA PHE A 99 -8.07 6.36 -3.55
C PHE A 99 -9.37 6.68 -2.80
N ASN A 100 -10.50 6.86 -3.50
CA ASN A 100 -11.79 7.10 -2.84
C ASN A 100 -12.20 5.91 -1.95
N TYR A 101 -11.93 4.67 -2.39
CA TYR A 101 -12.22 3.50 -1.54
C TYR A 101 -11.26 3.41 -0.36
N LEU A 102 -9.97 3.73 -0.56
CA LEU A 102 -9.03 3.81 0.56
C LEU A 102 -9.44 4.88 1.57
N GLU A 103 -9.92 6.04 1.13
CA GLU A 103 -10.42 7.10 2.01
C GLU A 103 -11.58 6.62 2.88
N GLN A 104 -12.56 5.90 2.29
CA GLN A 104 -13.66 5.30 3.04
C GLN A 104 -13.16 4.30 4.10
N MET A 105 -12.19 3.46 3.74
CA MET A 105 -11.65 2.45 4.65
C MET A 105 -10.77 3.07 5.74
N LEU A 106 -10.03 4.14 5.42
CA LEU A 106 -9.30 4.96 6.39
C LEU A 106 -10.25 5.63 7.37
N PHE A 107 -11.37 6.19 6.89
CA PHE A 107 -12.40 6.78 7.75
C PHE A 107 -12.94 5.75 8.76
N LEU A 108 -13.34 4.57 8.28
CA LEU A 108 -13.82 3.50 9.15
C LEU A 108 -12.75 3.05 10.17
N GLY A 109 -11.50 2.93 9.74
CA GLY A 109 -10.39 2.60 10.64
C GLY A 109 -10.11 3.69 11.68
N ALA A 110 -10.16 4.96 11.26
CA ALA A 110 -9.93 6.12 12.13
C ALA A 110 -11.01 6.23 13.22
N GLN A 111 -12.26 5.84 12.93
CA GLN A 111 -13.31 5.80 13.94
C GLN A 111 -13.03 4.82 15.10
N GLN A 112 -12.16 3.83 14.89
CA GLN A 112 -11.83 2.82 15.91
C GLN A 112 -10.64 3.21 16.78
N VAL A 113 -9.98 4.34 16.51
CA VAL A 113 -8.72 4.72 17.17
C VAL A 113 -8.72 6.19 17.56
N LYS A 114 -8.18 6.52 18.73
CA LYS A 114 -7.82 7.91 19.08
C LYS A 114 -6.58 8.31 18.28
N VAL A 115 -6.76 8.73 17.03
CA VAL A 115 -5.69 8.91 16.02
C VAL A 115 -4.50 9.70 16.56
N TYR A 116 -4.73 10.86 17.17
CA TYR A 116 -3.64 11.69 17.70
C TYR A 116 -2.90 11.05 18.88
N ARG A 117 -3.64 10.42 19.80
CA ARG A 117 -3.01 9.67 20.91
C ARG A 117 -2.17 8.50 20.39
N HIS A 118 -2.65 7.84 19.32
CA HIS A 118 -1.92 6.75 18.70
C HIS A 118 -0.62 7.26 18.05
N VAL A 119 -0.64 8.34 17.27
CA VAL A 119 0.58 8.85 16.63
C VAL A 119 1.59 9.37 17.66
N ASP A 120 1.14 10.00 18.75
CA ASP A 120 2.01 10.39 19.86
C ASP A 120 2.74 9.20 20.47
N SER A 121 2.04 8.07 20.65
CA SER A 121 2.67 6.83 21.15
C SER A 121 3.72 6.26 20.19
N GLN A 122 3.51 6.40 18.87
CA GLN A 122 4.48 5.98 17.86
C GLN A 122 5.74 6.86 17.90
N HIS A 123 5.57 8.19 17.98
CA HIS A 123 6.68 9.13 18.10
C HIS A 123 7.50 8.86 19.38
N GLN A 124 6.84 8.65 20.52
CA GLN A 124 7.51 8.32 21.79
C GLN A 124 8.29 7.01 21.70
N MET A 125 7.70 5.96 21.09
CA MET A 125 8.37 4.68 20.89
C MET A 125 9.61 4.84 20.00
N HIS A 126 9.52 5.61 18.93
CA HIS A 126 10.65 5.87 18.03
C HIS A 126 11.77 6.63 18.75
N ALA A 127 11.43 7.72 19.47
CA ALA A 127 12.39 8.47 20.27
C ALA A 127 13.08 7.60 21.34
N GLY A 128 12.32 6.72 21.99
CA GLY A 128 12.85 5.74 22.95
C GLY A 128 13.84 4.76 22.32
N LYS A 129 13.52 4.19 21.15
CA LYS A 129 14.44 3.31 20.39
C LYS A 129 15.74 4.03 20.03
N THR A 130 15.64 5.27 19.56
CA THR A 130 16.81 6.10 19.23
C THR A 130 17.67 6.37 20.46
N ARG A 131 17.06 6.75 21.59
CA ARG A 131 17.79 7.00 22.84
C ARG A 131 18.49 5.74 23.36
N ARG A 132 17.82 4.58 23.30
CA ARG A 132 18.42 3.29 23.68
C ARG A 132 19.65 2.99 22.84
N ARG A 133 19.54 3.11 21.51
CA ARG A 133 20.66 2.90 20.58
C ARG A 133 21.85 3.84 20.89
N GLN A 134 21.59 5.11 21.14
CA GLN A 134 22.64 6.09 21.50
C GLN A 134 23.36 5.71 22.80
N LEU A 135 22.62 5.21 23.80
CA LEU A 135 23.22 4.73 25.05
C LEU A 135 24.06 3.47 24.82
N GLU A 136 23.56 2.49 24.08
CA GLU A 136 24.29 1.27 23.72
C GLU A 136 25.61 1.59 22.99
N GLU A 137 25.57 2.51 22.02
CA GLU A 137 26.76 2.98 21.31
C GLU A 137 27.75 3.70 22.24
N ARG A 138 27.25 4.51 23.19
CA ARG A 138 28.10 5.21 24.17
C ARG A 138 28.78 4.25 25.14
N PHE A 139 28.07 3.28 25.70
CA PHE A 139 28.65 2.29 26.63
C PHE A 139 29.65 1.36 25.92
N SER A 140 29.37 0.99 24.67
CA SER A 140 30.28 0.17 23.85
C SER A 140 31.62 0.88 23.53
N ARG A 141 31.64 2.22 23.58
CA ARG A 141 32.86 3.03 23.40
C ARG A 141 33.65 3.24 24.69
N ILE A 142 33.01 3.17 25.85
CA ILE A 142 33.65 3.34 27.17
C ILE A 142 34.27 2.02 27.66
N GLY A 143 33.75 0.87 27.21
CA GLY A 143 34.28 -0.47 27.53
C GLY A 143 35.41 -0.96 26.61
N ARG A 144 36.00 -0.09 25.79
CA ARG A 144 37.25 -0.33 25.04
C ARG A 144 38.32 0.62 25.56
#